data_AF-A0A938BH54-F1
#
_entry.id   AF-A0A938BH54-F1
#
_cell.length_a   1.000
_cell.length_b   1.000
_cell.length_c   1.000
_cell.angle_alpha   90.00
_cell.angle_beta   90.00
_cell.angle_gamma   90.00
#
_symmetry.space_group_name_H-M   'P 1'
#
loop_
_entity.id
_entity.type
_entity.pdbx_description
1 polymer ?
#
loop_
_entity_poly.entity_id
_entity_poly.type
_entity_poly.pdbx_seq_one_letter_code
_entity_poly.pdbx_strand_id
1 'polypeptide(L)'
;MWDLDSKIDRPQIFPYVIHIVGWPKPRGYHPELELNPPKKITEISWQGLSLTEDEIKAKYKAISFYKSQIEYEPPYLFTFARKNEIFGDYPPVKLKKQDEKEIHWQDLKINENIEISQSIKREENQTDNISNLAYGIDYKNLYIRLTLKRKIDKDFGASVFLLGYSRKSDFSSTPKIRLNVGVNGLHIKDKKQTLFIKDVQLRYQDKTLVIKVPFLALGNPDYILGYARTNTGDLSLDETAWRIIEIE
;
A
#
# COMPACT_ATOMS: atom_id res chain seq x y z
N MET A 1 9.62 0.45 19.27
CA MET A 1 9.47 1.74 18.56
C MET A 1 8.93 2.71 19.59
N TRP A 2 9.59 3.85 19.79
CA TRP A 2 9.26 4.79 20.87
C TRP A 2 8.17 5.76 20.38
N ASP A 3 7.20 6.08 21.24
CA ASP A 3 6.31 7.23 21.00
C ASP A 3 7.06 8.52 21.35
N LEU A 4 7.33 9.31 20.31
CA LEU A 4 8.03 10.59 20.38
C LEU A 4 7.09 11.78 20.17
N ASP A 5 5.77 11.55 20.13
CA ASP A 5 4.79 12.62 20.02
C ASP A 5 5.00 13.61 21.19
N SER A 6 5.00 14.90 20.87
CA SER A 6 5.35 16.00 21.79
C SER A 6 6.78 16.00 22.37
N LYS A 7 7.66 15.07 21.99
CA LYS A 7 9.08 15.06 22.42
C LYS A 7 10.04 15.61 21.37
N ILE A 8 9.61 15.59 20.12
CA ILE A 8 10.32 16.17 18.98
C ILE A 8 9.32 16.94 18.13
N ASP A 9 9.83 17.89 17.35
CA ASP A 9 9.05 18.47 16.27
C ASP A 9 8.64 17.38 15.28
N ARG A 10 7.41 17.45 14.79
CA ARG A 10 6.90 16.45 13.85
C ARG A 10 7.75 16.47 12.58
N PRO A 11 8.35 15.34 12.19
CA PRO A 11 9.17 15.30 11.00
C PRO A 11 8.30 15.55 9.76
N GLN A 12 8.85 16.29 8.81
CA GLN A 12 8.27 16.36 7.48
C GLN A 12 8.57 15.06 6.74
N ILE A 13 7.54 14.47 6.14
CA ILE A 13 7.65 13.22 5.37
C ILE A 13 7.46 13.57 3.90
N PHE A 14 8.45 13.19 3.08
CA PHE A 14 8.42 13.38 1.62
C PHE A 14 8.49 12.02 0.92
N PRO A 15 7.35 11.35 0.70
CA PRO A 15 7.29 10.10 -0.03
C PRO A 15 7.85 10.24 -1.45
N TYR A 16 8.84 9.42 -1.78
CA TYR A 16 9.50 9.41 -3.09
C TYR A 16 9.08 8.18 -3.91
N VAL A 17 8.92 8.34 -5.21
CA VAL A 17 8.54 7.24 -6.12
C VAL A 17 9.78 6.51 -6.59
N ILE A 18 9.87 5.22 -6.25
CA ILE A 18 11.03 4.39 -6.61
C ILE A 18 10.84 3.69 -7.97
N HIS A 19 9.66 3.12 -8.22
CA HIS A 19 9.44 2.33 -9.43
C HIS A 19 7.97 2.31 -9.86
N ILE A 20 7.73 2.65 -11.12
CA ILE A 20 6.45 2.47 -11.83
C ILE A 20 6.77 2.01 -13.23
N VAL A 21 6.12 0.93 -13.66
CA VAL A 21 6.35 0.34 -14.98
C VAL A 21 6.13 1.38 -16.08
N GLY A 22 7.12 1.53 -16.95
CA GLY A 22 7.08 2.47 -18.08
C GLY A 22 7.30 3.94 -17.72
N TRP A 23 7.64 4.26 -16.47
CA TRP A 23 8.00 5.60 -16.00
C TRP A 23 9.40 5.58 -15.34
N PRO A 24 10.21 6.66 -15.42
CA PRO A 24 10.01 7.87 -16.23
C PRO A 24 10.40 7.65 -17.70
N LYS A 25 9.87 8.48 -18.61
CA LYS A 25 10.26 8.52 -20.03
C LYS A 25 10.71 9.94 -20.43
N PRO A 26 11.60 10.11 -21.42
CA PRO A 26 12.43 9.07 -22.07
C PRO A 26 13.43 8.43 -21.09
N ARG A 27 13.94 7.24 -21.42
CA ARG A 27 14.98 6.54 -20.64
C ARG A 27 16.37 7.12 -20.94
N GLY A 28 17.30 6.96 -20.00
CA GLY A 28 18.69 7.43 -20.10
C GLY A 28 18.92 8.79 -19.46
N TYR A 29 20.14 9.32 -19.59
CA TYR A 29 20.55 10.57 -18.98
C TYR A 29 20.03 11.78 -19.78
N HIS A 30 19.06 12.49 -19.22
CA HIS A 30 18.43 13.69 -19.80
C HIS A 30 18.28 14.77 -18.70
N PRO A 31 19.40 15.40 -18.28
CA PRO A 31 19.42 16.32 -17.15
C PRO A 31 18.54 17.56 -17.36
N GLU A 32 18.27 17.94 -18.59
CA GLU A 32 17.44 19.08 -18.99
C GLU A 32 15.94 18.85 -18.81
N LEU A 33 15.50 17.58 -18.71
CA LEU A 33 14.10 17.22 -18.60
C LEU A 33 13.61 17.19 -17.16
N GLU A 34 12.30 17.40 -16.97
CA GLU A 34 11.64 17.25 -15.67
C GLU A 34 11.25 15.81 -15.39
N LEU A 35 11.39 15.40 -14.14
CA LEU A 35 10.61 14.31 -13.57
C LEU A 35 9.17 14.80 -13.41
N ASN A 36 8.30 14.30 -14.28
CA ASN A 36 6.87 14.56 -14.21
C ASN A 36 6.17 13.46 -13.41
N PRO A 37 5.09 13.78 -12.67
CA PRO A 37 4.28 12.77 -12.02
C PRO A 37 3.86 11.63 -12.95
N PRO A 38 3.89 10.38 -12.47
CA PRO A 38 3.36 9.24 -13.22
C PRO A 38 1.87 9.44 -13.52
N LYS A 39 1.48 9.44 -14.80
CA LYS A 39 0.10 9.71 -15.24
C LYS A 39 -0.96 8.83 -14.58
N LYS A 40 -0.58 7.63 -14.13
CA LYS A 40 -1.49 6.66 -13.48
C LYS A 40 -1.80 7.00 -12.02
N ILE A 41 -1.06 7.94 -11.40
CA ILE A 41 -1.25 8.31 -10.01
C ILE A 41 -1.80 9.74 -9.96
N THR A 42 -3.12 9.84 -9.94
CA THR A 42 -3.85 11.12 -10.02
C THR A 42 -4.36 11.64 -8.68
N GLU A 43 -4.37 10.79 -7.64
CA GLU A 43 -4.95 11.11 -6.33
C GLU A 43 -3.95 11.67 -5.31
N ILE A 44 -2.72 11.92 -5.77
CA ILE A 44 -1.61 12.44 -4.98
C ILE A 44 -1.34 13.88 -5.40
N SER A 45 -1.22 14.76 -4.42
CA SER A 45 -0.66 16.10 -4.60
C SER A 45 0.85 15.98 -4.71
N TRP A 46 1.35 16.24 -5.92
CA TRP A 46 2.78 16.19 -6.20
C TRP A 46 3.48 17.49 -5.84
N GLN A 47 4.63 17.38 -5.20
CA GLN A 47 5.54 18.48 -4.90
C GLN A 47 6.83 18.27 -5.69
N GLY A 48 7.36 19.35 -6.27
CA GLY A 48 8.61 19.33 -7.01
C GLY A 48 9.71 20.06 -6.25
N LEU A 49 10.92 19.50 -6.26
CA LEU A 49 12.13 20.18 -5.80
C LEU A 49 13.02 20.43 -7.01
N SER A 50 13.20 21.69 -7.40
CA SER A 50 14.14 22.05 -8.47
C SER A 50 15.58 21.86 -8.01
N LEU A 51 16.41 21.29 -8.87
CA LEU A 51 17.83 21.05 -8.61
C LEU A 51 18.70 22.03 -9.40
N THR A 52 19.80 22.42 -8.79
CA THR A 52 20.89 23.14 -9.45
C THR A 52 21.69 22.21 -10.36
N GLU A 53 22.44 22.76 -11.32
CA GLU A 53 23.28 21.96 -12.21
C GLU A 53 24.31 21.09 -11.46
N ASP A 54 24.87 21.60 -10.36
CA ASP A 54 25.84 20.88 -9.56
C ASP A 54 25.20 19.73 -8.77
N GLU A 55 23.97 19.89 -8.29
CA GLU A 55 23.19 18.81 -7.67
C GLU A 55 22.84 17.72 -8.69
N ILE A 56 22.47 18.10 -9.92
CA ILE A 56 22.21 17.13 -11.00
C ILE A 56 23.48 16.32 -11.32
N LYS A 57 24.64 16.98 -11.45
CA LYS A 57 25.94 16.31 -11.67
C LYS A 57 26.30 15.40 -10.49
N ALA A 58 26.09 15.86 -9.26
CA ALA A 58 26.33 15.06 -8.06
C ALA A 58 25.43 13.83 -8.02
N LYS A 59 24.13 13.97 -8.36
CA LYS A 59 23.17 12.85 -8.47
C LYS A 59 23.58 11.85 -9.54
N TYR A 60 23.97 12.30 -10.73
CA TYR A 60 24.49 11.44 -11.79
C TYR A 60 25.71 10.63 -11.31
N LYS A 61 26.67 11.30 -10.65
CA LYS A 61 27.85 10.64 -10.07
C LYS A 61 27.46 9.63 -8.99
N ALA A 62 26.51 9.97 -8.12
CA ALA A 62 26.00 9.06 -7.10
C ALA A 62 25.38 7.80 -7.73
N ILE A 63 24.56 7.97 -8.79
CA ILE A 63 23.97 6.86 -9.53
C ILE A 63 25.04 5.94 -10.13
N SER A 64 26.14 6.51 -10.65
CA SER A 64 27.23 5.73 -11.26
C SER A 64 27.91 4.71 -10.33
N PHE A 65 27.73 4.84 -9.00
CA PHE A 65 28.28 3.90 -8.03
C PHE A 65 27.45 2.61 -7.87
N TYR A 66 26.20 2.55 -8.35
CA TYR A 66 25.35 1.36 -8.31
C TYR A 66 25.71 0.36 -9.42
N LYS A 67 26.97 -0.12 -9.41
CA LYS A 67 27.58 -0.91 -10.48
C LYS A 67 26.76 -2.13 -10.89
N SER A 68 26.24 -2.91 -9.91
CA SER A 68 25.49 -4.13 -10.20
C SER A 68 24.12 -3.86 -10.84
N GLN A 69 23.47 -2.74 -10.51
CA GLN A 69 22.22 -2.35 -11.15
C GLN A 69 22.44 -1.71 -12.52
N ILE A 70 23.52 -0.95 -12.68
CA ILE A 70 23.90 -0.35 -13.97
C ILE A 70 24.25 -1.42 -14.99
N GLU A 71 24.93 -2.50 -14.59
CA GLU A 71 25.28 -3.60 -15.51
C GLU A 71 24.04 -4.31 -16.07
N TYR A 72 22.95 -4.38 -15.31
CA TYR A 72 21.71 -5.04 -15.70
C TYR A 72 20.83 -4.17 -16.61
N GLU A 73 20.56 -2.91 -16.25
CA GLU A 73 19.74 -1.99 -17.05
C GLU A 73 20.29 -0.56 -16.98
N PRO A 74 21.40 -0.27 -17.70
CA PRO A 74 22.11 0.99 -17.58
C PRO A 74 21.23 2.24 -17.78
N PRO A 75 20.32 2.30 -18.78
CA PRO A 75 19.54 3.51 -19.03
C PRO A 75 18.53 3.84 -17.92
N TYR A 76 18.04 2.83 -17.18
CA TYR A 76 16.94 3.04 -16.24
C TYR A 76 17.34 3.94 -15.08
N LEU A 77 18.44 3.62 -14.39
CA LEU A 77 18.85 4.40 -13.21
C LEU A 77 19.22 5.84 -13.56
N PHE A 78 19.92 6.05 -14.68
CA PHE A 78 20.26 7.41 -15.12
C PHE A 78 19.04 8.23 -15.55
N THR A 79 17.89 7.60 -15.78
CA THR A 79 16.62 8.31 -16.08
C THR A 79 16.18 9.23 -14.94
N PHE A 80 16.64 8.97 -13.72
CA PHE A 80 16.30 9.78 -12.54
C PHE A 80 17.21 10.99 -12.34
N ALA A 81 18.35 11.11 -13.05
CA ALA A 81 19.19 12.30 -13.00
C ALA A 81 18.59 13.41 -13.88
N ARG A 82 17.59 14.12 -13.36
CA ARG A 82 16.78 15.16 -14.02
C ARG A 82 16.84 16.48 -13.24
N LYS A 83 16.33 17.58 -13.80
CA LYS A 83 16.40 18.91 -13.16
C LYS A 83 15.49 19.12 -11.94
N ASN A 84 14.73 18.11 -11.54
CA ASN A 84 13.92 18.16 -10.32
C ASN A 84 13.75 16.77 -9.70
N GLU A 85 13.42 16.74 -8.40
CA GLU A 85 12.79 15.61 -7.74
C GLU A 85 11.28 15.80 -7.68
N ILE A 86 10.53 14.70 -7.50
CA ILE A 86 9.11 14.73 -7.17
C ILE A 86 8.82 13.93 -5.91
N PHE A 87 7.93 14.47 -5.10
CA PHE A 87 7.45 13.85 -3.87
C PHE A 87 5.93 13.86 -3.89
N GLY A 88 5.32 12.75 -3.48
CA GLY A 88 3.86 12.64 -3.39
C GLY A 88 3.40 12.83 -1.96
N ASP A 89 2.32 13.58 -1.73
CA ASP A 89 1.60 13.42 -0.47
C ASP A 89 0.99 12.02 -0.37
N TYR A 90 0.91 11.48 0.85
CA TYR A 90 0.31 10.18 1.07
C TYR A 90 -0.45 10.18 2.39
N PRO A 91 -1.57 10.94 2.45
CA PRO A 91 -2.23 11.23 3.70
C PRO A 91 -2.91 9.99 4.31
N PRO A 92 -3.02 9.93 5.65
CA PRO A 92 -3.83 8.93 6.33
C PRO A 92 -5.28 8.92 5.86
N VAL A 93 -5.87 7.73 5.85
CA VAL A 93 -7.30 7.48 5.66
C VAL A 93 -7.96 7.74 7.01
N LYS A 94 -8.72 8.83 7.12
CA LYS A 94 -9.38 9.26 8.37
C LYS A 94 -10.76 8.64 8.49
N LEU A 95 -10.91 7.68 9.40
CA LEU A 95 -12.17 7.02 9.68
C LEU A 95 -12.76 7.57 10.98
N LYS A 96 -13.96 8.14 10.89
CA LYS A 96 -14.69 8.70 12.04
C LYS A 96 -15.68 7.71 12.59
N LYS A 97 -15.71 7.52 13.91
CA LYS A 97 -16.75 6.72 14.57
C LYS A 97 -18.09 7.40 14.39
N GLN A 98 -19.10 6.64 13.98
CA GLN A 98 -20.47 7.13 13.78
C GLN A 98 -21.46 6.22 14.52
N ASP A 99 -22.53 6.81 15.06
CA ASP A 99 -23.69 6.14 15.71
C ASP A 99 -24.71 5.57 14.73
N GLU A 100 -24.45 5.72 13.43
CA GLU A 100 -25.41 5.35 12.41
C GLU A 100 -25.47 3.83 12.22
N LYS A 101 -26.67 3.34 11.86
CA LYS A 101 -26.91 1.93 11.52
C LYS A 101 -26.16 1.50 10.25
N GLU A 102 -25.67 2.44 9.47
CA GLU A 102 -24.99 2.23 8.19
C GLU A 102 -23.50 2.56 8.28
N ILE A 103 -22.68 1.76 7.59
CA ILE A 103 -21.23 1.94 7.56
C ILE A 103 -20.88 2.91 6.43
N HIS A 104 -20.30 4.06 6.79
CA HIS A 104 -19.70 4.97 5.82
C HIS A 104 -18.36 4.42 5.33
N TRP A 105 -18.30 4.04 4.05
CA TRP A 105 -17.10 3.48 3.43
C TRP A 105 -16.19 4.58 2.89
N GLN A 106 -14.90 4.45 3.18
CA GLN A 106 -13.85 5.23 2.55
C GLN A 106 -13.11 4.33 1.55
N ASP A 107 -13.42 4.53 0.27
CA ASP A 107 -12.80 3.81 -0.83
C ASP A 107 -11.37 4.27 -1.07
N LEU A 108 -10.49 3.29 -1.29
CA LEU A 108 -9.13 3.46 -1.78
C LEU A 108 -9.14 2.98 -3.23
N LYS A 109 -9.03 3.92 -4.16
CA LYS A 109 -8.87 3.54 -5.56
C LYS A 109 -7.53 2.84 -5.71
N ILE A 110 -7.58 1.65 -6.31
CA ILE A 110 -6.38 0.89 -6.65
C ILE A 110 -6.03 1.32 -8.07
N ASN A 111 -4.88 1.98 -8.22
CA ASN A 111 -4.40 2.36 -9.54
C ASN A 111 -4.05 1.08 -10.31
N GLU A 112 -4.57 0.93 -11.51
CA GLU A 112 -4.36 -0.25 -12.36
C GLU A 112 -2.86 -0.48 -12.60
N ASN A 113 -2.36 -1.65 -12.19
CA ASN A 113 -1.06 -2.14 -12.58
C ASN A 113 -1.14 -2.53 -14.06
N ILE A 114 -0.58 -1.72 -14.96
CA ILE A 114 -0.53 -2.09 -16.40
C ILE A 114 0.79 -2.77 -16.71
N GLU A 115 0.64 -3.98 -17.27
CA GLU A 115 1.49 -4.71 -18.21
C GLU A 115 3.00 -4.49 -18.11
N ILE A 116 3.65 -5.53 -17.60
CA ILE A 116 5.08 -5.74 -17.75
C ILE A 116 5.41 -5.70 -19.25
N SER A 117 6.45 -4.94 -19.60
CA SER A 117 7.01 -4.85 -20.95
C SER A 117 7.23 -6.22 -21.59
N GLN A 118 7.08 -6.26 -22.93
CA GLN A 118 7.00 -7.39 -23.86
C GLN A 118 8.11 -8.49 -23.84
N SER A 119 8.90 -8.64 -22.78
CA SER A 119 9.93 -9.69 -22.65
C SER A 119 9.58 -10.83 -21.68
N ILE A 120 8.45 -10.76 -20.96
CA ILE A 120 7.93 -11.88 -20.17
C ILE A 120 6.46 -12.13 -20.56
N LYS A 121 6.25 -12.82 -21.69
CA LYS A 121 4.99 -13.51 -21.98
C LYS A 121 4.85 -14.74 -21.07
N ARG A 122 4.73 -14.52 -19.75
CA ARG A 122 4.20 -15.52 -18.83
C ARG A 122 2.83 -15.03 -18.39
N GLU A 123 1.81 -15.64 -18.98
CA GLU A 123 0.42 -15.67 -18.51
C GLU A 123 -0.20 -14.29 -18.19
N GLU A 124 -0.43 -13.51 -19.24
CA GLU A 124 -1.11 -12.19 -19.27
C GLU A 124 -2.59 -12.18 -18.81
N ASN A 125 -3.02 -13.02 -17.87
CA ASN A 125 -4.44 -13.10 -17.49
C ASN A 125 -4.74 -13.17 -15.98
N GLN A 126 -3.75 -13.05 -15.08
CA GLN A 126 -3.98 -13.28 -13.64
C GLN A 126 -3.59 -12.15 -12.67
N THR A 127 -2.92 -11.07 -13.09
CA THR A 127 -2.26 -10.11 -12.17
C THR A 127 -2.98 -8.77 -11.97
N ASP A 128 -4.32 -8.72 -12.13
CA ASP A 128 -5.07 -7.52 -11.73
C ASP A 128 -6.51 -7.87 -11.31
N ASN A 129 -6.67 -8.63 -10.23
CA ASN A 129 -7.96 -9.06 -9.70
C ASN A 129 -8.57 -8.12 -8.65
N ILE A 130 -7.83 -7.27 -7.93
CA ILE A 130 -8.44 -6.33 -6.97
C ILE A 130 -8.92 -5.06 -7.70
N SER A 131 -10.22 -4.75 -7.61
CA SER A 131 -10.80 -3.52 -8.18
C SER A 131 -10.88 -2.36 -7.18
N ASN A 132 -11.11 -2.67 -5.90
CA ASN A 132 -11.27 -1.67 -4.86
C ASN A 132 -10.97 -2.25 -3.47
N LEU A 133 -10.38 -1.42 -2.62
CA LEU A 133 -10.26 -1.68 -1.18
C LEU A 133 -10.93 -0.51 -0.45
N ALA A 134 -11.81 -0.80 0.49
CA ALA A 134 -12.45 0.22 1.30
C ALA A 134 -12.39 -0.13 2.78
N TYR A 135 -12.32 0.90 3.61
CA TYR A 135 -12.40 0.77 5.05
C TYR A 135 -13.62 1.53 5.58
N GLY A 136 -14.22 1.01 6.64
CA GLY A 136 -15.29 1.68 7.38
C GLY A 136 -15.22 1.27 8.84
N ILE A 137 -15.80 2.05 9.74
CA ILE A 137 -15.79 1.73 11.18
C ILE A 137 -17.16 1.95 11.80
N ASP A 138 -17.45 1.17 12.84
CA ASP A 138 -18.43 1.53 13.88
C ASP A 138 -17.69 1.70 15.23
N TYR A 139 -18.40 1.88 16.34
CA TYR A 139 -17.77 2.04 17.66
C TYR A 139 -16.89 0.88 18.11
N LYS A 140 -17.17 -0.34 17.65
CA LYS A 140 -16.57 -1.58 18.13
C LYS A 140 -15.71 -2.26 17.08
N ASN A 141 -15.92 -1.97 15.80
CA ASN A 141 -15.41 -2.79 14.71
C ASN A 141 -14.84 -1.95 13.57
N LEU A 142 -13.75 -2.47 13.02
CA LEU A 142 -13.26 -2.14 11.70
C LEU A 142 -13.95 -3.05 10.66
N TYR A 143 -14.37 -2.45 9.56
CA TYR A 143 -14.87 -3.12 8.37
C TYR A 143 -13.89 -2.92 7.23
N ILE A 144 -13.62 -4.01 6.50
CA ILE A 144 -12.69 -4.05 5.38
C ILE A 144 -13.44 -4.67 4.22
N ARG A 145 -13.58 -3.93 3.12
CA ARG A 145 -14.23 -4.38 1.90
C ARG A 145 -13.19 -4.51 0.81
N LEU A 146 -12.97 -5.72 0.31
CA LEU A 146 -12.15 -5.96 -0.87
C LEU A 146 -13.09 -6.38 -2.02
N THR A 147 -13.10 -5.58 -3.08
CA THR A 147 -13.87 -5.87 -4.29
C THR A 147 -12.91 -6.33 -5.36
N LEU A 148 -13.28 -7.39 -6.08
CA LEU A 148 -12.50 -7.99 -7.15
C LEU A 148 -13.07 -7.63 -8.53
N LYS A 149 -12.24 -7.75 -9.58
CA LYS A 149 -12.67 -7.62 -10.98
C LYS A 149 -13.45 -8.87 -11.42
N ARG A 150 -13.05 -10.05 -10.92
CA ARG A 150 -13.68 -11.35 -11.21
C ARG A 150 -14.42 -11.90 -10.00
N LYS A 151 -15.30 -12.88 -10.23
CA LYS A 151 -16.00 -13.58 -9.14
C LYS A 151 -15.01 -14.39 -8.32
N ILE A 152 -15.30 -14.52 -7.04
CA ILE A 152 -14.52 -15.35 -6.13
C ILE A 152 -14.74 -16.82 -6.53
N ASP A 153 -13.66 -17.52 -6.84
CA ASP A 153 -13.67 -18.95 -7.16
C ASP A 153 -13.00 -19.77 -6.03
N LYS A 154 -12.86 -21.06 -6.24
CA LYS A 154 -12.27 -21.99 -5.27
C LYS A 154 -10.76 -21.80 -5.08
N ASP A 155 -10.06 -21.18 -6.02
CA ASP A 155 -8.60 -21.01 -5.95
C ASP A 155 -8.22 -19.62 -5.42
N PHE A 156 -9.23 -18.79 -5.12
CA PHE A 156 -9.08 -17.48 -4.52
C PHE A 156 -8.55 -17.54 -3.08
N GLY A 157 -7.50 -16.76 -2.84
CA GLY A 157 -7.06 -16.36 -1.52
C GLY A 157 -6.89 -14.85 -1.42
N ALA A 158 -7.02 -14.34 -0.20
CA ALA A 158 -6.64 -12.98 0.13
C ALA A 158 -5.96 -12.91 1.49
N SER A 159 -5.00 -12.00 1.62
CA SER A 159 -4.35 -11.68 2.89
C SER A 159 -4.51 -10.20 3.19
N VAL A 160 -5.09 -9.87 4.35
CA VAL A 160 -5.15 -8.49 4.86
C VAL A 160 -4.26 -8.38 6.10
N PHE A 161 -3.41 -7.38 6.11
CA PHE A 161 -2.45 -7.08 7.16
C PHE A 161 -2.91 -5.81 7.89
N LEU A 162 -3.03 -5.91 9.21
CA LEU A 162 -3.48 -4.84 10.09
C LEU A 162 -2.47 -4.70 11.23
N LEU A 163 -1.58 -3.72 11.09
CA LEU A 163 -0.55 -3.46 12.09
C LEU A 163 -1.01 -2.27 12.94
N GLY A 164 -1.56 -2.58 14.12
CA GLY A 164 -2.05 -1.56 15.05
C GLY A 164 -0.92 -0.80 15.72
N TYR A 165 -1.13 0.50 15.89
CA TYR A 165 -0.34 1.39 16.72
C TYR A 165 -1.28 2.09 17.70
N SER A 166 -0.87 2.19 18.97
CA SER A 166 -1.52 3.03 19.96
C SER A 166 -0.50 3.89 20.68
N ARG A 167 -0.88 5.12 20.99
CA ARG A 167 -0.07 6.04 21.81
C ARG A 167 0.08 5.60 23.27
N LYS A 168 -0.76 4.64 23.70
CA LYS A 168 -0.84 4.18 25.10
C LYS A 168 0.02 2.94 25.40
N SER A 169 0.62 2.34 24.39
CA SER A 169 1.32 1.05 24.53
C SER A 169 2.46 0.92 23.53
N ASP A 170 3.50 0.18 23.90
CA ASP A 170 4.63 -0.06 22.99
C ASP A 170 4.20 -0.75 21.70
N PHE A 171 4.71 -0.27 20.56
CA PHE A 171 4.39 -0.87 19.25
C PHE A 171 4.73 -2.36 19.14
N SER A 172 5.69 -2.86 19.91
CA SER A 172 6.06 -4.29 19.93
C SER A 172 4.98 -5.16 20.59
N SER A 173 4.25 -4.60 21.56
CA SER A 173 3.18 -5.29 22.30
C SER A 173 1.83 -5.17 21.62
N THR A 174 1.61 -4.19 20.74
CA THR A 174 0.37 -4.09 19.97
C THR A 174 0.24 -5.26 18.97
N PRO A 175 -0.97 -5.82 18.76
CA PRO A 175 -1.20 -6.91 17.81
C PRO A 175 -0.77 -6.56 16.38
N LYS A 176 -0.22 -7.56 15.67
CA LYS A 176 0.15 -7.48 14.24
C LYS A 176 -0.65 -8.53 13.49
N ILE A 177 -1.90 -8.19 13.22
CA ILE A 177 -2.90 -9.13 12.75
C ILE A 177 -2.77 -9.35 11.24
N ARG A 178 -2.77 -10.62 10.84
CA ARG A 178 -2.92 -11.06 9.46
C ARG A 178 -4.19 -11.89 9.35
N LEU A 179 -5.07 -11.47 8.46
CA LEU A 179 -6.33 -12.14 8.09
C LEU A 179 -6.09 -12.86 6.77
N ASN A 180 -6.11 -14.18 6.76
CA ASN A 180 -5.95 -14.98 5.55
C ASN A 180 -7.29 -15.61 5.20
N VAL A 181 -7.85 -15.23 4.07
CA VAL A 181 -9.07 -15.76 3.49
C VAL A 181 -8.69 -16.78 2.43
N GLY A 182 -9.31 -17.96 2.45
CA GLY A 182 -9.16 -18.98 1.40
C GLY A 182 -10.25 -20.04 1.49
N VAL A 183 -10.03 -21.19 0.85
CA VAL A 183 -10.99 -22.32 0.80
C VAL A 183 -11.47 -22.81 2.16
N ASN A 184 -10.60 -22.75 3.17
CA ASN A 184 -10.89 -23.21 4.53
C ASN A 184 -11.50 -22.12 5.42
N GLY A 185 -11.91 -20.99 4.83
CA GLY A 185 -12.47 -19.83 5.52
C GLY A 185 -11.42 -18.82 5.94
N LEU A 186 -11.64 -18.18 7.09
CA LEU A 186 -10.80 -17.10 7.62
C LEU A 186 -9.84 -17.63 8.70
N HIS A 187 -8.54 -17.46 8.47
CA HIS A 187 -7.49 -17.73 9.45
C HIS A 187 -6.84 -16.44 9.93
N ILE A 188 -6.83 -16.26 11.24
CA ILE A 188 -6.29 -15.07 11.89
C ILE A 188 -4.95 -15.42 12.53
N LYS A 189 -3.94 -14.59 12.31
CA LYS A 189 -2.64 -14.71 12.98
C LYS A 189 -2.24 -13.40 13.62
N ASP A 190 -1.62 -13.45 14.79
CA ASP A 190 -0.78 -12.38 15.31
C ASP A 190 0.68 -12.80 15.17
N LYS A 191 1.44 -12.11 14.30
CA LYS A 191 2.81 -12.49 13.95
C LYS A 191 2.87 -13.94 13.44
N LYS A 192 3.39 -14.87 14.26
CA LYS A 192 3.51 -16.30 13.96
C LYS A 192 2.41 -17.15 14.61
N GLN A 193 1.67 -16.59 15.58
CA GLN A 193 0.68 -17.32 16.35
C GLN A 193 -0.68 -17.29 15.67
N THR A 194 -1.31 -18.45 15.49
CA THR A 194 -2.71 -18.53 15.04
C THR A 194 -3.64 -18.16 16.20
N LEU A 195 -4.62 -17.31 15.91
CA LEU A 195 -5.61 -16.84 16.88
C LEU A 195 -7.01 -17.36 16.51
N PHE A 196 -7.82 -17.57 17.54
CA PHE A 196 -9.26 -17.75 17.40
C PHE A 196 -9.97 -16.55 18.02
N ILE A 197 -10.67 -15.77 17.18
CA ILE A 197 -11.37 -14.56 17.60
C ILE A 197 -12.83 -14.69 17.18
N LYS A 198 -13.70 -14.94 18.17
CA LYS A 198 -15.11 -15.31 17.96
C LYS A 198 -15.89 -14.29 17.13
N ASP A 199 -15.62 -13.00 17.32
CA ASP A 199 -16.43 -11.92 16.75
C ASP A 199 -15.92 -11.38 15.41
N VAL A 200 -14.88 -12.02 14.83
CA VAL A 200 -14.44 -11.70 13.47
C VAL A 200 -15.35 -12.39 12.48
N GLN A 201 -15.95 -11.62 11.57
CA GLN A 201 -16.89 -12.14 10.57
C GLN A 201 -16.34 -11.95 9.17
N LEU A 202 -16.52 -12.95 8.33
CA LEU A 202 -16.27 -12.90 6.89
C LEU A 202 -17.59 -13.09 6.15
N ARG A 203 -17.90 -12.20 5.21
CA ARG A 203 -19.05 -12.31 4.32
C ARG A 203 -18.61 -12.18 2.88
N TYR A 204 -19.22 -12.97 2.02
CA TYR A 204 -19.04 -12.92 0.57
C TYR A 204 -20.31 -12.40 -0.10
N GLN A 205 -20.15 -11.52 -1.07
CA GLN A 205 -21.23 -11.03 -1.91
C GLN A 205 -20.71 -10.86 -3.34
N ASP A 206 -20.99 -11.84 -4.21
CA ASP A 206 -20.56 -11.90 -5.61
C ASP A 206 -19.03 -11.72 -5.79
N LYS A 207 -18.57 -10.50 -6.10
CA LYS A 207 -17.15 -10.15 -6.29
C LYS A 207 -16.52 -9.49 -5.07
N THR A 208 -17.27 -9.35 -3.98
CA THR A 208 -16.87 -8.59 -2.81
C THR A 208 -16.72 -9.52 -1.62
N LEU A 209 -15.63 -9.35 -0.87
CA LEU A 209 -15.49 -9.89 0.48
C LEU A 209 -15.53 -8.73 1.48
N VAL A 210 -16.23 -8.94 2.59
CA VAL A 210 -16.28 -8.01 3.71
C VAL A 210 -15.80 -8.73 4.97
N ILE A 211 -14.76 -8.19 5.60
CA ILE A 211 -14.25 -8.66 6.88
C ILE A 211 -14.59 -7.64 7.95
N LYS A 212 -15.22 -8.10 9.02
CA LYS A 212 -15.50 -7.34 10.23
C LYS A 212 -14.54 -7.79 11.32
N VAL A 213 -13.80 -6.86 11.91
CA VAL A 213 -12.80 -7.13 12.96
C VAL A 213 -13.06 -6.23 14.17
N PRO A 214 -13.26 -6.79 15.39
CA PRO A 214 -13.38 -5.98 16.59
C PRO A 214 -12.10 -5.18 16.88
N PHE A 215 -12.19 -3.92 17.27
CA PHE A 215 -11.02 -3.12 17.68
C PHE A 215 -10.28 -3.75 18.86
N LEU A 216 -11.00 -4.43 19.76
CA LEU A 216 -10.39 -5.15 20.88
C LEU A 216 -9.38 -6.20 20.40
N ALA A 217 -9.66 -6.90 19.30
CA ALA A 217 -8.75 -7.87 18.68
C ALA A 217 -7.49 -7.22 18.09
N LEU A 218 -7.58 -5.93 17.76
CA LEU A 218 -6.49 -5.12 17.25
C LEU A 218 -5.73 -4.38 18.36
N GLY A 219 -6.12 -4.56 19.63
CA GLY A 219 -5.54 -3.85 20.78
C GLY A 219 -6.03 -2.41 20.92
N ASN A 220 -7.22 -2.08 20.40
CA ASN A 220 -7.80 -0.74 20.37
C ASN A 220 -6.83 0.33 19.84
N PRO A 221 -6.36 0.20 18.59
CA PRO A 221 -5.36 1.09 18.03
C PRO A 221 -5.90 2.50 17.80
N ASP A 222 -4.99 3.48 17.82
CA ASP A 222 -5.24 4.85 17.34
C ASP A 222 -4.98 4.95 15.82
N TYR A 223 -4.03 4.14 15.33
CA TYR A 223 -3.68 4.05 13.91
C TYR A 223 -3.52 2.59 13.49
N ILE A 224 -3.85 2.28 12.23
CA ILE A 224 -3.59 0.97 11.62
C ILE A 224 -2.81 1.19 10.34
N LEU A 225 -1.66 0.51 10.22
CA LEU A 225 -0.99 0.36 8.93
C LEU A 225 -1.60 -0.86 8.23
N GLY A 226 -2.40 -0.59 7.20
CA GLY A 226 -3.22 -1.55 6.46
C GLY A 226 -2.65 -1.88 5.09
N TYR A 227 -2.78 -3.14 4.68
CA TYR A 227 -2.41 -3.63 3.35
C TYR A 227 -3.21 -4.88 3.01
N ALA A 228 -3.62 -5.02 1.76
CA ALA A 228 -4.28 -6.20 1.25
C ALA A 228 -3.58 -6.72 0.00
N ARG A 229 -3.56 -8.03 -0.16
CA ARG A 229 -3.13 -8.74 -1.37
C ARG A 229 -4.02 -9.93 -1.66
N THR A 230 -4.08 -10.32 -2.93
CA THR A 230 -4.74 -11.53 -3.41
C THR A 230 -3.70 -12.57 -3.81
N ASN A 231 -4.07 -13.83 -3.72
CA ASN A 231 -3.25 -14.94 -4.16
C ASN A 231 -4.11 -16.02 -4.82
N THR A 232 -3.50 -16.77 -5.74
CA THR A 232 -4.05 -18.01 -6.28
C THR A 232 -3.04 -19.12 -6.00
N GLY A 233 -3.41 -20.05 -5.13
CA GLY A 233 -2.45 -20.97 -4.52
C GLY A 233 -1.30 -20.23 -3.82
N ASP A 234 -0.06 -20.57 -4.18
CA ASP A 234 1.16 -19.97 -3.63
C ASP A 234 1.62 -18.67 -4.35
N LEU A 235 0.95 -18.29 -5.45
CA LEU A 235 1.31 -17.12 -6.25
C LEU A 235 0.53 -15.89 -5.80
N SER A 236 1.25 -14.84 -5.39
CA SER A 236 0.66 -13.52 -5.17
C SER A 236 0.24 -12.94 -6.52
N LEU A 237 -1.01 -12.50 -6.64
CA LEU A 237 -1.56 -11.97 -7.89
C LEU A 237 -1.54 -10.46 -7.91
N ASP A 238 -2.13 -9.83 -6.90
CA ASP A 238 -2.19 -8.37 -6.80
C ASP A 238 -2.01 -7.91 -5.36
N GLU A 239 -1.60 -6.66 -5.23
CA GLU A 239 -1.42 -6.01 -3.95
C GLU A 239 -1.88 -4.56 -3.99
N THR A 240 -2.32 -4.08 -2.84
CA THR A 240 -2.66 -2.67 -2.61
C THR A 240 -1.46 -1.96 -2.02
N ALA A 241 -1.40 -0.64 -2.15
CA ALA A 241 -0.41 0.14 -1.43
C ALA A 241 -0.71 0.12 0.08
N TRP A 242 0.33 0.09 0.92
CA TRP A 242 0.17 0.25 2.36
C TRP A 242 -0.54 1.59 2.65
N ARG A 243 -1.49 1.63 3.59
CA ARG A 243 -2.17 2.87 4.01
C ARG A 243 -2.15 3.01 5.52
N ILE A 244 -1.89 4.22 5.98
CA ILE A 244 -2.18 4.60 7.37
C ILE A 244 -3.67 4.88 7.45
N ILE A 245 -4.33 4.23 8.40
CA ILE A 245 -5.73 4.45 8.75
C ILE A 245 -5.71 5.11 10.13
N GLU A 246 -6.21 6.33 10.22
CA GLU A 246 -6.37 7.08 11.46
C GLU A 246 -7.80 6.86 11.98
N ILE A 247 -7.92 6.42 13.24
CA ILE A 247 -9.20 6.18 13.89
C ILE A 247 -9.53 7.40 14.74
N GLU A 248 -10.56 8.14 14.33
CA GLU A 248 -11.10 9.31 15.04
C GLU A 248 -12.32 8.91 15.91
#